data_AF-A0A9D8NR43-F1
#
_entry.id   AF-A0A9D8NR43-F1
#
_cell.length_a   1.000
_cell.length_b   1.000
_cell.length_c   1.000
_cell.angle_alpha   90.00
_cell.angle_beta   90.00
_cell.angle_gamma   90.00
#
_symmetry.space_group_name_H-M   'P 1'
#
loop_
_entity.id
_entity.type
_entity.pdbx_description
1 polymer ?
#
loop_
_entity_poly.entity_id
_entity_poly.type
_entity_poly.pdbx_seq_one_letter_code
_entity_poly.pdbx_strand_id
1 'polypeptide(L)'
;MTIKQILITSLLLPLLVVSGAFILDTAKAQTETEPADNFQLQTYLTEEQALTLVFPECDEIVTDEFVMTPEEKNSLEKRLSRRLYEDGFRVYIGKKEGSIQGYAIITEEIGKFHPFTFVVGVSTDGKISNVAVLVYRESRGGEIAKKRFLYQFMGKSFKNPIRINKDIINITGATMSVQCMCAGVRKVLGVINEYYLTGKRDVSGLKVANNRLVIPVKGETNKSQNTETEEKTLTSQGKDGGGKESISDIKLIKETRMIMGTFAEVSIYSNDEKTAGKAIEESLNEMERMDRIMSNYKNDSELSRLNKKAGKSPVPCKGELLDVIEQSQYYSELSGGTFDITVSPIVALWGFFREKGHVPPDKEIEKVLPAVSYKNIVINKSNDPKKPATIFLKNTQTQIDLGAIGKGYAVDKALEIIRKYGINNGCINLGGNIYVLGTPPGKNAWKIGVQHPRNANEILGYLELKNEATATSGDYERFFEYNGKRYSHIINPQTGRPVSGTLATTIVAPTGTEVDALSTIVFVLGHKKGMELIRKIPNADAMIAYEEKDGKIAIDMTEGFKDKFKETNE
;
A
#
# COMPACT_ATOMS: atom_id res chain seq x y z
N MET A 1 58.02 59.63 41.96
CA MET A 1 58.99 59.34 40.89
C MET A 1 58.69 57.94 40.37
N THR A 2 57.92 57.83 39.28
CA THR A 2 58.37 57.72 37.86
C THR A 2 58.83 56.30 37.50
N ILE A 3 58.06 55.56 36.66
CA ILE A 3 58.24 55.39 35.18
C ILE A 3 59.30 54.30 34.92
N LYS A 4 59.23 53.36 33.97
CA LYS A 4 58.30 52.86 32.93
C LYS A 4 59.13 51.83 32.15
N GLN A 5 58.41 50.94 31.43
CA GLN A 5 58.77 50.35 30.13
C GLN A 5 59.93 49.34 30.13
N ILE A 6 59.82 48.22 29.41
CA ILE A 6 59.80 48.06 27.94
C ILE A 6 59.37 46.58 27.70
N LEU A 7 58.68 46.10 26.66
CA LEU A 7 57.88 46.55 25.51
C LEU A 7 57.21 45.24 25.01
N ILE A 8 56.03 45.32 24.39
CA ILE A 8 55.77 44.84 23.02
C ILE A 8 54.39 45.36 22.62
N THR A 9 54.36 45.88 21.40
CA THR A 9 53.50 46.93 20.87
C THR A 9 52.21 46.42 20.23
N SER A 10 51.17 47.22 20.45
CA SER A 10 49.90 47.33 19.73
C SER A 10 50.04 47.66 18.24
N LEU A 11 49.11 47.15 17.41
CA LEU A 11 48.52 47.96 16.34
C LEU A 11 47.03 47.60 16.18
N LEU A 12 46.17 48.56 16.53
CA LEU A 12 44.75 48.65 16.23
C LEU A 12 44.59 49.33 14.87
N LEU A 13 43.73 48.79 14.00
CA LEU A 13 43.02 49.59 12.99
C LEU A 13 41.57 49.08 12.87
N PRO A 14 40.56 49.97 12.83
CA PRO A 14 39.14 49.61 12.82
C PRO A 14 38.63 49.48 11.38
N LEU A 15 37.78 48.49 11.10
CA LEU A 15 36.99 48.47 9.86
C LEU A 15 35.50 48.29 10.15
N LEU A 16 34.81 49.44 10.07
CA LEU A 16 33.55 49.68 9.39
C LEU A 16 32.53 48.53 9.31
N VAL A 17 31.45 48.74 10.07
CA VAL A 17 30.12 48.18 9.85
C VAL A 17 29.66 48.54 8.43
N VAL A 18 29.55 47.54 7.56
CA VAL A 18 28.66 47.56 6.40
C VAL A 18 27.70 46.39 6.55
N SER A 19 26.43 46.75 6.70
CA SER A 19 25.27 45.87 6.64
C SER A 19 25.26 45.08 5.33
N GLY A 20 25.52 43.78 5.41
CA GLY A 20 25.28 42.81 4.35
C GLY A 20 24.66 41.57 4.95
N ALA A 21 23.36 41.40 4.75
CA ALA A 21 22.64 40.20 5.15
C ALA A 21 23.22 38.98 4.43
N PHE A 22 24.05 38.19 5.12
CA PHE A 22 24.37 36.84 4.72
C PHE A 22 23.14 35.97 4.98
N ILE A 23 22.31 35.84 3.94
CA ILE A 23 21.30 34.79 3.85
C ILE A 23 22.07 33.47 3.73
N LEU A 24 22.26 32.79 4.85
CA LEU A 24 22.55 31.37 4.86
C LEU A 24 21.29 30.66 4.35
N ASP A 25 21.27 30.41 3.04
CA ASP A 25 20.27 29.57 2.39
C ASP A 25 20.55 28.12 2.80
N THR A 26 20.13 27.76 4.01
CA THR A 26 19.95 26.36 4.39
C THR A 26 18.80 25.86 3.53
N ALA A 27 19.14 25.18 2.44
CA ALA A 27 18.20 24.44 1.62
C ALA A 27 17.45 23.46 2.54
N LYS A 28 16.28 23.90 3.02
CA LYS A 28 15.25 23.04 3.56
C LYS A 28 15.00 22.00 2.48
N ALA A 29 15.18 20.72 2.80
CA ALA A 29 14.58 19.66 2.01
C ALA A 29 13.07 19.90 2.05
N GLN A 30 12.57 20.65 1.06
CA GLN A 30 11.16 20.69 0.75
C GLN A 30 10.81 19.26 0.35
N THR A 31 10.00 18.58 1.14
CA THR A 31 9.20 17.49 0.61
C THR A 31 8.41 18.09 -0.54
N GLU A 32 8.84 17.84 -1.78
CA GLU A 32 8.09 18.27 -2.95
C GLU A 32 6.69 17.65 -2.81
N THR A 33 5.70 18.48 -2.50
CA THR A 33 4.31 18.05 -2.48
C THR A 33 3.89 17.86 -3.93
N GLU A 34 3.31 16.69 -4.22
CA GLU A 34 2.81 16.36 -5.55
C GLU A 34 1.84 17.47 -6.04
N PRO A 35 2.04 18.04 -7.24
CA PRO A 35 1.09 18.98 -7.83
C PRO A 35 -0.27 18.30 -8.08
N ALA A 36 -1.38 19.02 -7.87
CA ALA A 36 -2.73 18.46 -8.00
C ALA A 36 -3.04 17.86 -9.39
N ASP A 37 -2.38 18.36 -10.44
CA ASP A 37 -2.54 17.90 -11.83
C ASP A 37 -1.40 16.97 -12.29
N ASN A 38 -0.65 16.38 -11.34
CA ASN A 38 0.52 15.57 -11.67
C ASN A 38 0.16 14.15 -12.14
N PHE A 39 -0.99 13.61 -11.75
CA PHE A 39 -1.42 12.30 -12.19
C PHE A 39 -1.93 12.36 -13.63
N GLN A 40 -1.27 11.60 -14.52
CA GLN A 40 -1.73 11.42 -15.89
C GLN A 40 -1.48 9.97 -16.31
N LEU A 41 -2.57 9.21 -16.48
CA LEU A 41 -2.50 7.83 -16.96
C LEU A 41 -2.20 7.79 -18.46
N GLN A 42 -1.06 7.19 -18.81
CA GLN A 42 -0.61 6.95 -20.17
C GLN A 42 -0.37 5.45 -20.33
N THR A 43 -1.24 4.79 -21.10
CA THR A 43 -1.09 3.36 -21.45
C THR A 43 -0.41 3.25 -22.80
N TYR A 44 0.75 2.60 -22.84
CA TYR A 44 1.54 2.39 -24.05
C TYR A 44 1.33 0.99 -24.63
N LEU A 45 1.25 -0.03 -23.77
CA LEU A 45 1.10 -1.43 -24.15
C LEU A 45 0.24 -2.17 -23.13
N THR A 46 -0.58 -3.10 -23.61
CA THR A 46 -1.16 -4.15 -22.75
C THR A 46 -0.10 -5.17 -22.35
N GLU A 47 -0.38 -5.98 -21.32
CA GLU A 47 0.48 -7.10 -20.92
C GLU A 47 0.74 -8.06 -22.09
N GLU A 48 -0.29 -8.42 -22.86
CA GLU A 48 -0.17 -9.30 -24.03
C GLU A 48 0.75 -8.69 -25.11
N GLN A 49 0.57 -7.41 -25.43
CA GLN A 49 1.43 -6.72 -26.40
C GLN A 49 2.87 -6.62 -25.92
N ALA A 50 3.08 -6.38 -24.62
CA ALA A 50 4.40 -6.31 -24.02
C ALA A 50 5.10 -7.68 -24.04
N LEU A 51 4.38 -8.76 -23.72
CA LEU A 51 4.89 -10.13 -23.79
C LEU A 51 5.22 -10.55 -25.22
N THR A 52 4.36 -10.22 -26.20
CA THR A 52 4.63 -10.44 -27.62
C THR A 52 5.90 -9.73 -28.08
N LEU A 53 6.13 -8.52 -27.58
CA LEU A 53 7.29 -7.70 -27.93
C LEU A 53 8.60 -8.24 -27.34
N VAL A 54 8.57 -8.85 -26.15
CA VAL A 54 9.77 -9.48 -25.54
C VAL A 54 9.99 -10.93 -26.00
N PHE A 55 8.96 -11.60 -26.52
CA PHE A 55 8.99 -12.99 -27.01
C PHE A 55 8.48 -13.15 -28.46
N PRO A 56 9.04 -12.44 -29.45
CA PRO A 56 8.47 -12.37 -30.80
C PRO A 56 8.50 -13.70 -31.58
N GLU A 57 9.35 -14.64 -31.19
CA GLU A 57 9.53 -15.94 -31.86
C GLU A 57 9.06 -17.15 -31.04
N CYS A 58 8.48 -16.91 -29.86
CA CYS A 58 8.01 -17.97 -28.98
C CYS A 58 6.61 -18.44 -29.38
N ASP A 59 6.37 -19.75 -29.33
CA ASP A 59 5.05 -20.37 -29.55
C ASP A 59 4.32 -20.66 -28.23
N GLU A 60 5.03 -20.59 -27.11
CA GLU A 60 4.49 -20.81 -25.77
C GLU A 60 5.11 -19.81 -24.78
N ILE A 61 4.29 -19.27 -23.89
CA ILE A 61 4.74 -18.51 -22.71
C ILE A 61 4.20 -19.22 -21.48
N VAL A 62 5.09 -19.59 -20.57
CA VAL A 62 4.71 -20.13 -19.25
C VAL A 62 5.09 -19.16 -18.15
N THR A 63 4.42 -19.26 -17.02
CA THR A 63 4.65 -18.38 -15.87
C THR A 63 5.17 -19.19 -14.69
N ASP A 64 6.21 -18.67 -14.05
CA ASP A 64 6.74 -19.15 -12.78
C ASP A 64 6.57 -18.06 -11.74
N GLU A 65 5.85 -18.36 -10.67
CA GLU A 65 5.66 -17.47 -9.54
C GLU A 65 6.39 -18.04 -8.33
N PHE A 66 7.16 -17.19 -7.66
CA PHE A 66 7.85 -17.61 -6.45
C PHE A 66 7.99 -16.49 -5.46
N VAL A 67 8.05 -16.88 -4.19
CA VAL A 67 8.37 -16.04 -3.04
C VAL A 67 9.81 -16.34 -2.64
N MET A 68 10.58 -15.30 -2.36
CA MET A 68 11.95 -15.41 -1.87
C MET A 68 11.94 -15.60 -0.36
N THR A 69 12.80 -16.47 0.16
CA THR A 69 13.08 -16.52 1.60
C THR A 69 13.75 -15.22 2.09
N PRO A 70 13.73 -14.89 3.40
CA PRO A 70 14.43 -13.72 3.93
C PRO A 70 15.93 -13.72 3.61
N GLU A 71 16.57 -14.88 3.65
CA GLU A 71 17.99 -15.04 3.33
C GLU A 71 18.24 -14.71 1.85
N GLU A 72 17.39 -15.22 0.97
CA GLU A 72 17.44 -14.95 -0.47
C GLU A 72 17.16 -13.47 -0.79
N LYS A 73 16.13 -12.89 -0.18
CA LYS A 73 15.80 -11.46 -0.30
C LYS A 73 16.95 -10.59 0.18
N ASN A 74 17.46 -10.84 1.39
CA ASN A 74 18.62 -10.12 1.95
C ASN A 74 19.87 -10.27 1.08
N SER A 75 20.11 -11.46 0.53
CA SER A 75 21.23 -11.72 -0.39
C SER A 75 21.10 -10.90 -1.67
N LEU A 76 19.90 -10.92 -2.27
CA LEU A 76 19.61 -10.17 -3.49
C LEU A 76 19.66 -8.65 -3.24
N GLU A 77 19.12 -8.16 -2.12
CA GLU A 77 19.20 -6.75 -1.71
C GLU A 77 20.63 -6.27 -1.54
N LYS A 78 21.49 -7.06 -0.87
CA LYS A 78 22.92 -6.76 -0.73
C LYS A 78 23.60 -6.66 -2.09
N ARG A 79 23.31 -7.58 -3.01
CA ARG A 79 23.86 -7.58 -4.38
C ARG A 79 23.36 -6.43 -5.23
N LEU A 80 22.12 -6.02 -5.05
CA LEU A 80 21.54 -4.87 -5.74
C LEU A 80 21.91 -3.54 -5.06
N SER A 81 22.45 -3.60 -3.84
CA SER A 81 22.68 -2.45 -2.96
C SER A 81 21.42 -1.59 -2.79
N ARG A 82 20.26 -2.25 -2.71
CA ARG A 82 18.94 -1.61 -2.57
C ARG A 82 17.97 -2.55 -1.86
N ARG A 83 16.98 -2.00 -1.14
CA ARG A 83 15.86 -2.78 -0.60
C ARG A 83 14.89 -3.18 -1.70
N LEU A 84 14.28 -4.35 -1.55
CA LEU A 84 13.21 -4.85 -2.40
C LEU A 84 11.90 -4.82 -1.61
N TYR A 85 10.87 -4.25 -2.22
CA TYR A 85 9.54 -4.21 -1.62
C TYR A 85 8.74 -5.46 -1.98
N GLU A 86 9.13 -6.15 -3.06
CA GLU A 86 8.54 -7.39 -3.49
C GLU A 86 9.06 -8.56 -2.65
N ASP A 87 8.15 -9.42 -2.21
CA ASP A 87 8.49 -10.68 -1.54
C ASP A 87 8.67 -11.82 -2.55
N GLY A 88 8.25 -11.62 -3.79
CA GLY A 88 8.31 -12.61 -4.85
C GLY A 88 8.22 -12.02 -6.23
N PHE A 89 8.45 -12.84 -7.25
CA PHE A 89 8.39 -12.44 -8.65
C PHE A 89 7.54 -13.39 -9.46
N ARG A 90 6.74 -12.81 -10.36
CA ARG A 90 6.16 -13.50 -11.51
C ARG A 90 7.13 -13.38 -12.68
N VAL A 91 7.62 -14.51 -13.17
CA VAL A 91 8.54 -14.58 -14.30
C VAL A 91 7.86 -15.29 -15.46
N TYR A 92 7.82 -14.62 -16.60
CA TYR A 92 7.34 -15.18 -17.86
C TYR A 92 8.50 -15.83 -18.58
N ILE A 93 8.28 -17.03 -19.12
CA ILE A 93 9.30 -17.84 -19.78
C ILE A 93 8.80 -18.14 -21.19
N GLY A 94 9.45 -17.54 -22.17
CA GLY A 94 9.15 -17.78 -23.59
C GLY A 94 9.83 -19.07 -24.05
N LYS A 95 9.06 -19.95 -24.69
CA LYS A 95 9.53 -21.20 -25.29
C LYS A 95 9.22 -21.21 -26.79
N LYS A 96 10.06 -21.93 -27.53
CA LYS A 96 9.91 -22.22 -28.96
C LYS A 96 10.22 -23.70 -29.15
N GLU A 97 9.26 -24.48 -29.64
CA GLU A 97 9.40 -25.93 -29.81
C GLU A 97 9.89 -26.63 -28.52
N GLY A 98 9.37 -26.17 -27.37
CA GLY A 98 9.73 -26.68 -26.03
C GLY A 98 11.06 -26.17 -25.46
N SER A 99 11.87 -25.44 -26.24
CA SER A 99 13.15 -24.87 -25.80
C SER A 99 12.99 -23.43 -25.28
N ILE A 100 13.52 -23.14 -24.10
CA ILE A 100 13.46 -21.79 -23.49
C ILE A 100 14.27 -20.80 -24.33
N GLN A 101 13.63 -19.74 -24.77
CA GLN A 101 14.22 -18.64 -25.55
C GLN A 101 14.60 -17.44 -24.66
N GLY A 102 13.92 -17.27 -23.53
CA GLY A 102 14.25 -16.21 -22.59
C GLY A 102 13.23 -16.07 -21.46
N TYR A 103 13.43 -15.03 -20.68
CA TYR A 103 12.70 -14.71 -19.47
C TYR A 103 12.22 -13.26 -19.52
N ALA A 104 11.10 -12.94 -18.88
CA ALA A 104 10.64 -11.58 -18.75
C ALA A 104 9.99 -11.37 -17.38
N ILE A 105 10.14 -10.17 -16.83
CA ILE A 105 9.42 -9.73 -15.64
C ILE A 105 8.74 -8.42 -15.97
N ILE A 106 7.44 -8.35 -15.67
CA ILE A 106 6.69 -7.11 -15.62
C ILE A 106 6.82 -6.59 -14.20
N THR A 107 7.38 -5.40 -14.05
CA THR A 107 7.69 -4.80 -12.75
C THR A 107 7.14 -3.39 -12.67
N GLU A 108 6.91 -2.94 -11.43
CA GLU A 108 6.58 -1.56 -11.12
C GLU A 108 7.73 -0.90 -10.38
N GLU A 109 7.94 0.39 -10.66
CA GLU A 109 8.85 1.26 -9.91
C GLU A 109 8.17 2.61 -9.72
N ILE A 110 8.41 3.24 -8.57
CA ILE A 110 7.88 4.59 -8.27
C ILE A 110 8.71 5.60 -9.05
N GLY A 111 8.08 6.45 -9.86
CA GLY A 111 8.72 7.58 -10.53
C GLY A 111 9.08 8.69 -9.55
N LYS A 112 8.57 9.90 -9.81
CA LYS A 112 8.68 11.01 -8.85
C LYS A 112 7.63 10.90 -7.75
N PHE A 113 6.41 10.48 -8.11
CA PHE A 113 5.24 10.45 -7.24
C PHE A 113 4.37 9.19 -7.43
N HIS A 114 4.30 8.63 -8.64
CA HIS A 114 3.43 7.49 -8.96
C HIS A 114 4.20 6.30 -9.54
N PRO A 115 3.68 5.07 -9.38
CA PRO A 115 4.28 3.91 -10.02
C PRO A 115 4.08 3.94 -11.53
N PHE A 116 5.08 3.46 -12.25
CA PHE A 116 4.98 3.10 -13.67
C PHE A 116 5.37 1.64 -13.85
N THR A 117 4.72 1.00 -14.82
CA THR A 117 4.78 -0.43 -15.07
C THR A 117 5.54 -0.66 -16.37
N PHE A 118 6.53 -1.53 -16.36
CA PHE A 118 7.33 -1.85 -17.54
C PHE A 118 7.78 -3.31 -17.53
N VAL A 119 8.01 -3.87 -18.72
CA VAL A 119 8.55 -5.22 -18.91
C VAL A 119 10.02 -5.14 -19.25
N VAL A 120 10.79 -6.10 -18.74
CA VAL A 120 12.19 -6.33 -19.15
C VAL A 120 12.31 -7.77 -19.60
N GLY A 121 12.62 -7.96 -20.88
CA GLY A 121 12.95 -9.25 -21.48
C GLY A 121 14.45 -9.51 -21.42
N VAL A 122 14.83 -10.74 -21.10
CA VAL A 122 16.21 -11.18 -20.92
C VAL A 122 16.40 -12.52 -21.64
N SER A 123 17.40 -12.61 -22.51
CA SER A 123 17.77 -13.85 -23.19
C SER A 123 18.41 -14.86 -22.26
N THR A 124 18.53 -16.11 -22.69
CA THR A 124 19.15 -17.20 -21.94
C THR A 124 20.64 -17.00 -21.63
N ASP A 125 21.33 -16.08 -22.33
CA ASP A 125 22.70 -15.64 -22.01
C ASP A 125 22.75 -14.47 -21.01
N GLY A 126 21.60 -14.03 -20.48
CA GLY A 126 21.48 -13.01 -19.45
C GLY A 126 21.57 -11.57 -19.93
N LYS A 127 21.40 -11.33 -21.22
CA LYS A 127 21.36 -9.99 -21.80
C LYS A 127 19.93 -9.50 -21.99
N ILE A 128 19.71 -8.20 -21.85
CA ILE A 128 18.42 -7.58 -22.14
C ILE A 128 18.11 -7.74 -23.63
N SER A 129 17.04 -8.48 -23.92
CA SER A 129 16.52 -8.70 -25.28
C SER A 129 15.52 -7.63 -25.68
N ASN A 130 14.78 -7.06 -24.73
CA ASN A 130 13.87 -5.95 -24.97
C ASN A 130 13.41 -5.27 -23.67
N VAL A 131 12.97 -4.02 -23.74
CA VAL A 131 12.35 -3.29 -22.62
C VAL A 131 11.21 -2.45 -23.17
N ALA A 132 10.06 -2.47 -22.49
CA ALA A 132 8.94 -1.62 -22.88
C ALA A 132 8.14 -1.15 -21.67
N VAL A 133 7.69 0.10 -21.72
CA VAL A 133 6.77 0.67 -20.73
C VAL A 133 5.36 0.26 -21.09
N LEU A 134 4.59 -0.22 -20.12
CA LEU A 134 3.19 -0.60 -20.27
C LEU A 134 2.29 0.57 -19.88
N VAL A 135 2.51 1.10 -18.67
CA VAL A 135 1.69 2.15 -18.07
C VAL A 135 2.59 3.16 -17.38
N TYR A 136 2.36 4.44 -17.61
CA TYR A 136 3.04 5.55 -16.95
C TYR A 136 1.99 6.50 -16.37
N ARG A 137 2.16 6.95 -15.12
CA ARG A 137 1.08 7.60 -14.36
C ARG A 137 1.38 9.05 -13.96
N GLU A 138 2.42 9.66 -14.52
CA GLU A 138 2.79 11.05 -14.24
C GLU A 138 2.67 11.95 -15.48
N SER A 139 2.32 13.21 -15.25
CA SER A 139 2.22 14.28 -16.24
C SER A 139 3.56 14.60 -16.92
N ARG A 140 4.68 14.22 -16.28
CA ARG A 140 6.04 14.43 -16.78
C ARG A 140 6.87 13.16 -16.64
N GLY A 141 7.79 12.95 -17.58
CA GLY A 141 8.72 11.83 -17.55
C GLY A 141 8.31 10.62 -18.37
N GLY A 142 7.14 10.64 -19.03
CA GLY A 142 6.71 9.60 -19.96
C GLY A 142 7.64 9.42 -21.17
N GLU A 143 8.59 10.35 -21.38
CA GLU A 143 9.66 10.21 -22.37
C GLU A 143 10.48 8.93 -22.22
N ILE A 144 10.52 8.32 -21.03
CA ILE A 144 11.15 7.02 -20.83
C ILE A 144 10.52 5.90 -21.67
N ALA A 145 9.27 6.05 -22.12
CA ALA A 145 8.60 5.07 -22.98
C ALA A 145 9.06 5.15 -24.45
N LYS A 146 9.84 6.18 -24.84
CA LYS A 146 10.29 6.33 -26.22
C LYS A 146 11.31 5.25 -26.58
N LYS A 147 11.11 4.58 -27.72
CA LYS A 147 12.00 3.54 -28.27
C LYS A 147 13.48 3.93 -28.23
N ARG A 148 13.82 5.18 -28.56
CA ARG A 148 15.20 5.71 -28.53
C ARG A 148 15.83 5.63 -27.13
N PHE A 149 15.07 5.94 -26.09
CA PHE A 149 15.57 5.86 -24.72
C PHE A 149 15.72 4.40 -24.27
N LEU A 150 14.71 3.57 -24.52
CA LEU A 150 14.68 2.16 -24.13
C LEU A 150 15.78 1.33 -24.80
N TYR A 151 16.15 1.68 -26.05
CA TYR A 151 17.21 1.00 -26.79
C TYR A 151 18.57 1.05 -26.07
N GLN A 152 18.77 2.00 -25.15
CA GLN A 152 20.01 2.10 -24.38
C GLN A 152 20.23 0.91 -23.43
N PHE A 153 19.18 0.17 -23.05
CA PHE A 153 19.29 -1.00 -22.19
C PHE A 153 19.70 -2.28 -22.95
N MET A 154 19.52 -2.29 -24.27
CA MET A 154 19.70 -3.48 -25.11
C MET A 154 21.09 -4.09 -24.97
N GLY A 155 21.15 -5.41 -24.82
CA GLY A 155 22.41 -6.17 -24.72
C GLY A 155 23.16 -6.04 -23.39
N LYS A 156 22.73 -5.15 -22.48
CA LYS A 156 23.31 -5.08 -21.13
C LYS A 156 22.88 -6.31 -20.32
N SER A 157 23.75 -6.75 -19.43
CA SER A 157 23.53 -7.87 -18.50
C SER A 157 23.69 -7.40 -17.06
N PHE A 158 23.42 -8.27 -16.08
CA PHE A 158 23.65 -7.98 -14.66
C PHE A 158 25.11 -7.60 -14.35
N LYS A 159 26.06 -8.07 -15.15
CA LYS A 159 27.50 -7.75 -15.02
C LYS A 159 27.86 -6.36 -15.55
N ASN A 160 27.03 -5.78 -16.43
CA ASN A 160 27.28 -4.45 -16.97
C ASN A 160 26.81 -3.37 -15.97
N PRO A 161 27.52 -2.24 -15.85
CA PRO A 161 27.00 -1.10 -15.12
C PRO A 161 25.83 -0.45 -15.87
N ILE A 162 24.83 0.00 -15.11
CA ILE A 162 23.67 0.78 -15.59
C ILE A 162 23.69 2.11 -14.82
N ARG A 163 24.70 2.95 -15.08
CA ARG A 163 24.88 4.25 -14.42
C ARG A 163 24.33 5.35 -15.32
N ILE A 164 23.56 6.25 -14.72
CA ILE A 164 22.98 7.39 -15.41
C ILE A 164 24.09 8.39 -15.75
N ASN A 165 23.96 9.07 -16.89
CA ASN A 165 24.96 9.97 -17.47
C ASN A 165 26.31 9.31 -17.81
N LYS A 166 26.36 7.97 -17.83
CA LYS A 166 27.52 7.20 -18.30
C LYS A 166 27.09 6.10 -19.25
N ASP A 167 26.22 5.21 -18.78
CA ASP A 167 25.75 4.03 -19.49
C ASP A 167 24.32 4.20 -20.03
N ILE A 168 23.52 5.08 -19.40
CA ILE A 168 22.17 5.50 -19.80
C ILE A 168 22.13 7.03 -19.81
N ILE A 169 21.78 7.63 -20.95
CA ILE A 169 21.60 9.08 -21.11
C ILE A 169 20.34 9.48 -20.35
N ASN A 170 20.50 10.45 -19.45
CA ASN A 170 19.39 11.00 -18.68
C ASN A 170 18.47 11.86 -19.55
N ILE A 171 17.21 12.00 -19.13
CA ILE A 171 16.23 12.88 -19.77
C ILE A 171 15.97 14.07 -18.83
N THR A 172 16.24 15.28 -19.32
CA THR A 172 15.93 16.52 -18.61
C THR A 172 14.45 16.58 -18.28
N GLY A 173 14.09 16.79 -17.01
CA GLY A 173 12.70 16.80 -16.54
C GLY A 173 12.13 15.43 -16.20
N ALA A 174 12.86 14.33 -16.46
CA ALA A 174 12.44 12.95 -16.16
C ALA A 174 13.48 12.18 -15.33
N THR A 175 14.38 12.88 -14.63
CA THR A 175 15.53 12.27 -13.93
C THR A 175 15.12 11.19 -12.93
N MET A 176 14.05 11.41 -12.17
CA MET A 176 13.55 10.42 -11.21
C MET A 176 13.04 9.17 -11.91
N SER A 177 12.23 9.32 -12.96
CA SER A 177 11.72 8.22 -13.77
C SER A 177 12.85 7.40 -14.40
N VAL A 178 13.89 8.07 -14.91
CA VAL A 178 15.09 7.41 -15.43
C VAL A 178 15.84 6.65 -14.33
N GLN A 179 16.00 7.25 -13.15
CA GLN A 179 16.65 6.62 -11.99
C GLN A 179 15.95 5.34 -11.56
N CYS A 180 14.64 5.43 -11.35
CA CYS A 180 13.83 4.33 -10.89
C CYS A 180 13.74 3.24 -11.97
N MET A 181 13.64 3.59 -13.26
CA MET A 181 13.69 2.62 -14.34
C MET A 181 15.03 1.88 -14.41
N CYS A 182 16.17 2.58 -14.31
CA CYS A 182 17.49 1.94 -14.26
C CYS A 182 17.61 0.97 -13.08
N ALA A 183 17.08 1.37 -11.92
CA ALA A 183 17.09 0.56 -10.72
C ALA A 183 16.22 -0.70 -10.91
N GLY A 184 15.01 -0.56 -11.44
CA GLY A 184 14.11 -1.69 -11.70
C GLY A 184 14.63 -2.64 -12.78
N VAL A 185 15.23 -2.13 -13.85
CA VAL A 185 15.94 -2.97 -14.86
C VAL A 185 17.05 -3.78 -14.18
N ARG A 186 17.83 -3.17 -13.29
CA ARG A 186 18.88 -3.86 -12.55
C ARG A 186 18.31 -4.92 -11.59
N LYS A 187 17.17 -4.66 -10.95
CA LYS A 187 16.43 -5.66 -10.15
C LYS A 187 16.04 -6.86 -11.00
N VAL A 188 15.38 -6.64 -12.14
CA VAL A 188 14.95 -7.74 -13.02
C VAL A 188 16.14 -8.59 -13.48
N LEU A 189 17.22 -7.95 -13.91
CA LEU A 189 18.46 -8.65 -14.25
C LEU A 189 19.04 -9.45 -13.07
N GLY A 190 18.99 -8.90 -11.85
CA GLY A 190 19.44 -9.58 -10.65
C GLY A 190 18.61 -10.84 -10.33
N VAL A 191 17.29 -10.73 -10.44
CA VAL A 191 16.36 -11.85 -10.22
C VAL A 191 16.58 -12.94 -11.26
N ILE A 192 16.54 -12.59 -12.55
CA ILE A 192 16.69 -13.57 -13.63
C ILE A 192 18.07 -14.25 -13.55
N ASN A 193 19.13 -13.47 -13.34
CA ASN A 193 20.46 -14.03 -13.16
C ASN A 193 20.49 -15.00 -11.99
N GLU A 194 19.95 -14.61 -10.82
CA GLU A 194 20.06 -15.42 -9.62
C GLU A 194 19.26 -16.72 -9.71
N TYR A 195 18.02 -16.69 -10.19
CA TYR A 195 17.15 -17.86 -10.08
C TYR A 195 17.17 -18.74 -11.33
N TYR A 196 17.32 -18.16 -12.52
CA TYR A 196 17.17 -18.89 -13.78
C TYR A 196 18.49 -19.17 -14.47
N LEU A 197 19.45 -18.23 -14.42
CA LEU A 197 20.73 -18.40 -15.13
C LEU A 197 21.79 -19.14 -14.32
N THR A 198 21.71 -19.14 -12.98
CA THR A 198 22.62 -19.95 -12.15
C THR A 198 22.14 -21.39 -11.95
N GLY A 199 20.93 -21.73 -12.42
CA GLY A 199 20.34 -23.05 -12.25
C GLY A 199 19.72 -23.31 -10.87
N LYS A 200 19.51 -22.25 -10.05
CA LYS A 200 18.86 -22.38 -8.74
C LYS A 200 17.39 -22.82 -8.80
N ARG A 201 16.68 -22.50 -9.88
CA ARG A 201 15.32 -23.02 -10.15
C ARG A 201 15.33 -23.95 -11.35
N ASP A 202 14.74 -25.13 -11.17
CA ASP A 202 14.44 -26.04 -12.27
C ASP A 202 13.09 -25.67 -12.89
N VAL A 203 13.13 -25.26 -14.15
CA VAL A 203 11.96 -24.86 -14.94
C VAL A 203 11.61 -25.86 -16.03
N SER A 204 12.31 -27.00 -16.10
CA SER A 204 12.10 -28.05 -17.09
C SER A 204 10.75 -28.77 -16.90
N GLY A 205 10.24 -28.81 -15.67
CA GLY A 205 8.98 -29.46 -15.29
C GLY A 205 7.74 -28.56 -15.22
N LEU A 206 7.86 -27.24 -15.45
CA LEU A 206 6.73 -26.31 -15.36
C LEU A 206 5.71 -26.61 -16.47
N LYS A 207 4.54 -27.11 -16.07
CA LYS A 207 3.36 -27.29 -16.94
C LYS A 207 2.43 -26.09 -16.82
N VAL A 208 1.89 -25.69 -17.97
CA VAL A 208 0.95 -24.58 -18.21
C VAL A 208 -0.01 -24.36 -17.03
N ALA A 209 0.14 -23.24 -16.32
CA ALA A 209 -0.91 -22.74 -15.45
C ALA A 209 -2.11 -22.31 -16.31
N ASN A 210 -3.32 -22.55 -15.84
CA ASN A 210 -4.59 -22.25 -16.52
C ASN A 210 -4.70 -20.77 -16.96
N ASN A 211 -4.18 -20.45 -18.14
CA ASN A 211 -4.57 -19.37 -19.05
C ASN A 211 -3.69 -19.50 -20.31
N ARG A 212 -4.21 -20.21 -21.32
CA ARG A 212 -3.59 -20.27 -22.64
C ARG A 212 -3.66 -18.89 -23.31
N LEU A 213 -2.58 -18.12 -23.26
CA LEU A 213 -2.29 -17.13 -24.30
C LEU A 213 -1.63 -17.88 -25.46
N VAL A 214 -2.46 -18.51 -26.32
CA VAL A 214 -2.00 -18.99 -27.63
C VAL A 214 -2.04 -17.79 -28.56
N ILE A 215 -0.90 -17.16 -28.79
CA ILE A 215 -0.75 -16.07 -29.76
C ILE A 215 -0.34 -16.72 -31.10
N PRO A 216 -1.20 -16.74 -32.13
CA PRO A 216 -0.79 -17.22 -33.43
C PRO A 216 0.14 -16.20 -34.08
N VAL A 217 1.38 -16.59 -34.39
CA VAL A 217 2.31 -15.80 -35.22
C VAL A 217 2.64 -16.57 -36.50
N LYS A 218 2.04 -16.16 -37.61
CA LYS A 218 2.76 -15.71 -38.82
C LYS A 218 1.77 -15.30 -39.91
N GLY A 219 2.15 -14.25 -40.62
CA GLY A 219 1.28 -13.53 -41.54
C GLY A 219 0.86 -14.32 -42.77
N GLU A 220 -0.29 -13.92 -43.28
CA GLU A 220 -0.48 -13.72 -44.70
C GLU A 220 -1.32 -12.45 -44.86
N THR A 221 -0.71 -11.49 -45.55
CA THR A 221 -1.39 -10.37 -46.19
C THR A 221 -2.59 -10.88 -46.98
N ASN A 222 -3.78 -10.36 -46.72
CA ASN A 222 -4.72 -10.11 -47.80
C ASN A 222 -5.40 -8.75 -47.62
N LYS A 223 -5.08 -7.89 -48.58
CA LYS A 223 -5.82 -6.68 -48.93
C LYS A 223 -7.23 -7.06 -49.36
N SER A 224 -8.09 -6.03 -49.32
CA SER A 224 -9.31 -5.87 -50.13
C SER A 224 -10.52 -6.65 -49.56
N GLN A 225 -11.70 -6.08 -49.33
CA GLN A 225 -12.40 -4.98 -50.00
C GLN A 225 -13.41 -4.32 -49.04
N ASN A 226 -13.58 -3.01 -49.24
CA ASN A 226 -14.80 -2.29 -48.91
C ASN A 226 -16.02 -3.00 -49.50
N THR A 227 -17.10 -3.08 -48.74
CA THR A 227 -18.46 -2.91 -49.29
C THR A 227 -19.37 -2.43 -48.18
N GLU A 228 -19.78 -1.17 -48.30
CA GLU A 228 -21.03 -0.66 -47.74
C GLU A 228 -22.18 -1.44 -48.39
N THR A 229 -23.16 -1.90 -47.62
CA THR A 229 -24.59 -1.58 -47.85
C THR A 229 -25.52 -2.16 -46.77
N GLU A 230 -26.40 -1.26 -46.31
CA GLU A 230 -27.82 -1.47 -46.00
C GLU A 230 -28.28 -2.00 -44.63
N GLU A 231 -28.83 -1.06 -43.86
CA GLU A 231 -29.94 -1.22 -42.92
C GLU A 231 -31.12 -2.00 -43.53
N LYS A 232 -31.74 -2.89 -42.73
CA LYS A 232 -33.20 -2.95 -42.53
C LYS A 232 -33.61 -3.83 -41.34
N THR A 233 -34.08 -3.15 -40.30
CA THR A 233 -35.39 -3.30 -39.62
C THR A 233 -35.91 -4.69 -39.20
N LEU A 234 -35.96 -4.86 -37.86
CA LEU A 234 -37.01 -5.45 -37.00
C LEU A 234 -37.74 -6.74 -37.43
N THR A 235 -37.70 -7.75 -36.55
CA THR A 235 -38.93 -8.28 -35.92
C THR A 235 -38.61 -9.08 -34.65
N SER A 236 -39.37 -8.78 -33.61
CA SER A 236 -39.46 -9.50 -32.33
C SER A 236 -40.15 -10.85 -32.50
N GLN A 237 -39.70 -11.88 -31.77
CA GLN A 237 -40.57 -12.68 -30.90
C GLN A 237 -39.74 -13.63 -30.04
N GLY A 238 -40.05 -13.66 -28.74
CA GLY A 238 -39.25 -14.28 -27.71
C GLY A 238 -39.33 -15.80 -27.63
N LYS A 239 -38.49 -16.34 -26.73
CA LYS A 239 -38.67 -17.64 -26.09
C LYS A 239 -37.94 -17.67 -24.76
N ASP A 240 -38.67 -18.11 -23.75
CA ASP A 240 -38.21 -18.55 -22.45
C ASP A 240 -36.97 -19.43 -22.53
N GLY A 241 -36.08 -19.28 -21.55
CA GLY A 241 -34.98 -20.22 -21.30
C GLY A 241 -34.10 -19.71 -20.18
N GLY A 242 -34.21 -20.33 -19.00
CA GLY A 242 -33.39 -20.01 -17.83
C GLY A 242 -31.90 -19.97 -18.18
N GLY A 243 -31.30 -18.78 -18.07
CA GLY A 243 -29.87 -18.60 -18.23
C GLY A 243 -29.12 -19.18 -17.05
N LYS A 244 -28.59 -20.39 -17.20
CA LYS A 244 -27.26 -20.66 -16.65
C LYS A 244 -26.33 -19.68 -17.36
N GLU A 245 -26.05 -18.54 -16.74
CA GLU A 245 -24.99 -17.66 -17.20
C GLU A 245 -23.72 -18.50 -17.34
N SER A 246 -23.19 -18.54 -18.55
CA SER A 246 -21.93 -19.20 -18.85
C SER A 246 -20.85 -18.57 -17.97
N ILE A 247 -20.21 -19.36 -17.12
CA ILE A 247 -19.06 -18.95 -16.29
C ILE A 247 -17.87 -18.50 -17.19
N SER A 248 -17.94 -18.69 -18.52
CA SER A 248 -16.85 -18.40 -19.47
C SER A 248 -16.50 -16.91 -19.65
N ASP A 249 -17.38 -15.98 -19.27
CA ASP A 249 -17.23 -14.56 -19.68
C ASP A 249 -16.95 -13.60 -18.52
N ILE A 250 -16.85 -14.09 -17.27
CA ILE A 250 -16.52 -13.27 -16.10
C ILE A 250 -15.00 -13.15 -15.97
N LYS A 251 -14.49 -11.92 -16.01
CA LYS A 251 -13.06 -11.61 -15.88
C LYS A 251 -12.78 -10.91 -14.56
N LEU A 252 -11.54 -11.04 -14.07
CA LEU A 252 -11.02 -10.26 -12.96
C LEU A 252 -10.44 -8.94 -13.51
N ILE A 253 -11.05 -7.82 -13.15
CA ILE A 253 -10.51 -6.48 -13.37
C ILE A 253 -9.97 -5.98 -12.03
N LYS A 254 -8.75 -5.45 -12.01
CA LYS A 254 -8.18 -4.90 -10.78
C LYS A 254 -7.24 -3.73 -11.03
N GLU A 255 -7.14 -2.85 -10.05
CA GLU A 255 -6.19 -1.74 -10.04
C GLU A 255 -5.67 -1.52 -8.63
N THR A 256 -4.39 -1.12 -8.54
CA THR A 256 -3.70 -0.83 -7.29
C THR A 256 -3.11 0.57 -7.31
N ARG A 257 -3.26 1.31 -6.20
CA ARG A 257 -2.65 2.64 -5.99
C ARG A 257 -2.03 2.77 -4.60
N MET A 258 -1.15 3.75 -4.43
CA MET A 258 -0.64 4.15 -3.11
C MET A 258 -1.58 5.19 -2.49
N ILE A 259 -2.31 4.80 -1.45
CA ILE A 259 -3.32 5.63 -0.79
C ILE A 259 -3.16 5.48 0.73
N MET A 260 -3.29 6.57 1.49
CA MET A 260 -3.12 6.57 2.97
C MET A 260 -1.78 5.96 3.44
N GLY A 261 -0.72 6.09 2.64
CA GLY A 261 0.62 5.57 2.96
C GLY A 261 0.75 4.05 2.85
N THR A 262 -0.14 3.38 2.13
CA THR A 262 -0.09 1.92 1.87
C THR A 262 -0.67 1.58 0.50
N PHE A 263 -0.65 0.31 0.11
CA PHE A 263 -1.28 -0.17 -1.11
C PHE A 263 -2.79 -0.33 -0.93
N ALA A 264 -3.54 0.24 -1.86
CA ALA A 264 -4.97 0.07 -2.03
C ALA A 264 -5.23 -0.71 -3.33
N GLU A 265 -5.75 -1.92 -3.25
CA GLU A 265 -6.20 -2.71 -4.41
C GLU A 265 -7.73 -2.81 -4.39
N VAL A 266 -8.35 -2.56 -5.54
CA VAL A 266 -9.75 -2.91 -5.79
C VAL A 266 -9.81 -3.93 -6.91
N SER A 267 -10.41 -5.07 -6.64
CA SER A 267 -10.50 -6.23 -7.52
C SER A 267 -11.97 -6.61 -7.72
N ILE A 268 -12.43 -6.72 -8.97
CA ILE A 268 -13.84 -6.97 -9.32
C ILE A 268 -13.93 -8.10 -10.35
N TYR A 269 -14.85 -9.04 -10.11
CA TYR A 269 -15.24 -10.04 -11.10
C TYR A 269 -16.46 -9.55 -11.88
N SER A 270 -16.32 -9.33 -13.19
CA SER A 270 -17.40 -8.81 -14.04
C SER A 270 -17.25 -9.28 -15.50
N ASN A 271 -18.37 -9.39 -16.20
CA ASN A 271 -18.41 -9.52 -17.67
C ASN A 271 -18.51 -8.14 -18.38
N ASP A 272 -18.82 -7.07 -17.64
CA ASP A 272 -18.76 -5.69 -18.09
C ASP A 272 -17.50 -5.02 -17.53
N GLU A 273 -16.41 -5.12 -18.29
CA GLU A 273 -15.11 -4.52 -17.95
C GLU A 273 -15.18 -2.99 -17.83
N LYS A 274 -16.05 -2.34 -18.60
CA LYS A 274 -16.14 -0.87 -18.63
C LYS A 274 -16.78 -0.35 -17.34
N THR A 275 -17.87 -0.97 -16.91
CA THR A 275 -18.54 -0.61 -15.64
C THR A 275 -17.65 -0.98 -14.45
N ALA A 276 -17.00 -2.14 -14.48
CA ALA A 276 -16.07 -2.54 -13.42
C ALA A 276 -14.86 -1.60 -13.32
N GLY A 277 -14.25 -1.21 -14.44
CA GLY A 277 -13.13 -0.27 -14.48
C GLY A 277 -13.50 1.09 -13.89
N LYS A 278 -14.69 1.63 -14.22
CA LYS A 278 -15.20 2.88 -13.62
C LYS A 278 -15.43 2.76 -12.12
N ALA A 279 -16.04 1.66 -11.68
CA ALA A 279 -16.28 1.44 -10.25
C ALA A 279 -14.97 1.33 -9.46
N ILE A 280 -13.95 0.67 -10.02
CA ILE A 280 -12.60 0.59 -9.46
C ILE A 280 -11.98 1.98 -9.35
N GLU A 281 -11.98 2.74 -10.44
CA GLU A 281 -11.41 4.09 -10.49
C GLU A 281 -12.09 5.02 -9.47
N GLU A 282 -13.42 5.06 -9.43
CA GLU A 282 -14.15 5.90 -8.48
C GLU A 282 -13.96 5.46 -7.03
N SER A 283 -13.84 4.15 -6.76
CA SER A 283 -13.54 3.63 -5.43
C SER A 283 -12.15 4.06 -4.95
N LEU A 284 -11.14 3.97 -5.82
CA LEU A 284 -9.78 4.43 -5.52
C LEU A 284 -9.73 5.95 -5.33
N ASN A 285 -10.42 6.72 -6.18
CA ASN A 285 -10.54 8.18 -6.04
C ASN A 285 -11.23 8.58 -4.73
N GLU A 286 -12.21 7.80 -4.27
CA GLU A 286 -12.88 8.05 -3.00
C GLU A 286 -11.97 7.77 -1.81
N MET A 287 -11.17 6.70 -1.84
CA MET A 287 -10.16 6.45 -0.81
C MET A 287 -9.08 7.56 -0.80
N GLU A 288 -8.68 8.09 -1.95
CA GLU A 288 -7.80 9.28 -2.01
C GLU A 288 -8.46 10.54 -1.43
N ARG A 289 -9.77 10.73 -1.65
CA ARG A 289 -10.54 11.81 -1.03
C ARG A 289 -10.58 11.64 0.49
N MET A 290 -10.79 10.43 0.97
CA MET A 290 -10.74 10.08 2.39
C MET A 290 -9.37 10.42 3.02
N ASP A 291 -8.27 10.12 2.33
CA ASP A 291 -6.92 10.51 2.76
C ASP A 291 -6.75 12.04 2.89
N ARG A 292 -7.30 12.82 1.94
CA ARG A 292 -7.30 14.30 2.03
C ARG A 292 -8.10 14.85 3.22
N ILE A 293 -9.08 14.10 3.72
CA ILE A 293 -9.88 14.47 4.90
C ILE A 293 -9.16 14.06 6.19
N MET A 294 -8.71 12.81 6.26
CA MET A 294 -8.30 12.15 7.50
C MET A 294 -6.79 12.15 7.78
N SER A 295 -5.94 12.53 6.82
CA SER A 295 -4.49 12.44 7.00
C SER A 295 -3.96 13.46 8.02
N ASN A 296 -3.24 13.02 9.04
CA ASN A 296 -2.46 13.88 9.94
C ASN A 296 -1.08 14.26 9.36
N TYR A 297 -0.65 13.63 8.26
CA TYR A 297 0.60 13.93 7.56
C TYR A 297 0.45 15.06 6.54
N LYS A 298 -0.74 15.19 5.93
CA LYS A 298 -1.05 16.26 4.97
C LYS A 298 -1.41 17.53 5.72
N ASN A 299 -0.55 18.55 5.60
CA ASN A 299 -0.67 19.81 6.34
C ASN A 299 -1.98 20.57 6.09
N ASP A 300 -2.58 20.38 4.93
CA ASP A 300 -3.79 21.03 4.46
C ASP A 300 -5.04 20.18 4.59
N SER A 301 -4.97 18.95 5.13
CA SER A 301 -6.13 18.10 5.35
C SER A 301 -7.14 18.74 6.33
N GLU A 302 -8.38 18.27 6.27
CA GLU A 302 -9.42 18.71 7.22
C GLU A 302 -9.01 18.42 8.67
N LEU A 303 -8.51 17.20 8.93
CA LEU A 303 -8.02 16.80 10.24
C LEU A 303 -6.85 17.67 10.73
N SER A 304 -5.86 17.96 9.88
CA SER A 304 -4.73 18.81 10.23
C SER A 304 -5.17 20.23 10.59
N ARG A 305 -6.18 20.77 9.91
CA ARG A 305 -6.76 22.07 10.25
C ARG A 305 -7.45 22.05 11.62
N LEU A 306 -8.17 20.97 11.95
CA LEU A 306 -8.76 20.77 13.27
C LEU A 306 -7.67 20.70 14.36
N ASN A 307 -6.64 19.86 14.16
CA ASN A 307 -5.53 19.71 15.12
C ASN A 307 -4.79 21.03 15.39
N LYS A 308 -4.59 21.89 14.39
CA LYS A 308 -3.95 23.21 14.55
C LYS A 308 -4.71 24.19 15.47
N LYS A 309 -6.00 23.90 15.74
CA LYS A 309 -6.89 24.69 16.58
C LYS A 309 -7.05 24.14 18.01
N ALA A 310 -6.29 23.10 18.37
CA ALA A 310 -6.33 22.52 19.71
C ALA A 310 -6.14 23.57 20.81
N GLY A 311 -7.04 23.56 21.80
CA GLY A 311 -7.09 24.51 22.91
C GLY A 311 -7.33 25.98 22.54
N LYS A 312 -7.64 26.31 21.27
CA LYS A 312 -7.83 27.69 20.80
C LYS A 312 -9.29 28.06 20.62
N SER A 313 -10.01 27.32 19.77
CA SER A 313 -11.40 27.63 19.44
C SER A 313 -12.12 26.41 18.86
N PRO A 314 -13.46 26.30 19.00
CA PRO A 314 -14.25 25.31 18.26
C PRO A 314 -14.06 25.46 16.75
N VAL A 315 -14.04 24.34 16.03
CA VAL A 315 -13.88 24.28 14.57
C VAL A 315 -15.15 23.67 13.96
N PRO A 316 -15.79 24.32 12.99
CA PRO A 316 -16.87 23.71 12.21
C PRO A 316 -16.43 22.40 11.58
N CYS A 317 -17.20 21.34 11.78
CA CYS A 317 -16.94 20.01 11.24
C CYS A 317 -18.26 19.38 10.79
N LYS A 318 -18.24 18.72 9.63
CA LYS A 318 -19.41 18.11 8.99
C LYS A 318 -18.99 16.96 8.09
N GLY A 319 -19.95 16.17 7.64
CA GLY A 319 -19.71 15.08 6.70
C GLY A 319 -18.77 14.03 7.29
N GLU A 320 -17.89 13.49 6.46
CA GLU A 320 -17.15 12.28 6.76
C GLU A 320 -16.15 12.45 7.91
N LEU A 321 -15.56 13.64 8.08
CA LEU A 321 -14.66 13.89 9.22
C LEU A 321 -15.43 13.85 10.55
N LEU A 322 -16.64 14.41 10.59
CA LEU A 322 -17.47 14.37 11.79
C LEU A 322 -17.90 12.92 12.06
N ASP A 323 -18.36 12.22 11.03
CA ASP A 323 -18.86 10.84 11.14
C ASP A 323 -17.78 9.91 11.70
N VAL A 324 -16.55 9.94 11.15
CA VAL A 324 -15.46 9.07 11.62
C VAL A 324 -15.01 9.43 13.05
N ILE A 325 -15.06 10.71 13.45
CA ILE A 325 -14.74 11.13 14.82
C ILE A 325 -15.84 10.64 15.79
N GLU A 326 -17.11 10.69 15.40
CA GLU A 326 -18.22 10.18 16.22
C GLU A 326 -18.14 8.67 16.40
N GLN A 327 -17.84 7.93 15.33
CA GLN A 327 -17.59 6.49 15.44
C GLN A 327 -16.38 6.20 16.33
N SER A 328 -15.33 7.01 16.23
CA SER A 328 -14.17 6.89 17.11
C SER A 328 -14.51 7.13 18.59
N GLN A 329 -15.42 8.08 18.89
CA GLN A 329 -15.91 8.30 20.26
C GLN A 329 -16.68 7.07 20.77
N TYR A 330 -17.53 6.47 19.95
CA TYR A 330 -18.23 5.24 20.29
C TYR A 330 -17.26 4.10 20.66
N TYR A 331 -16.24 3.85 19.84
CA TYR A 331 -15.22 2.83 20.13
C TYR A 331 -14.34 3.17 21.35
N SER A 332 -14.10 4.46 21.58
CA SER A 332 -13.39 4.92 22.79
C SER A 332 -14.21 4.62 24.05
N GLU A 333 -15.53 4.84 24.03
CA GLU A 333 -16.42 4.51 25.14
C GLU A 333 -16.57 3.01 25.33
N LEU A 334 -16.80 2.26 24.24
CA LEU A 334 -16.93 0.80 24.24
C LEU A 334 -15.70 0.11 24.87
N SER A 335 -14.51 0.64 24.59
CA SER A 335 -13.24 0.08 25.05
C SER A 335 -12.76 0.62 26.41
N GLY A 336 -13.47 1.58 27.00
CA GLY A 336 -13.02 2.26 28.22
C GLY A 336 -11.74 3.09 28.02
N GLY A 337 -11.56 3.63 26.81
CA GLY A 337 -10.44 4.50 26.43
C GLY A 337 -9.15 3.76 26.05
N THR A 338 -9.19 2.45 25.79
CA THR A 338 -8.02 1.74 25.24
C THR A 338 -7.86 1.94 23.74
N PHE A 339 -8.96 2.23 23.04
CA PHE A 339 -8.93 2.90 21.75
C PHE A 339 -9.14 4.39 21.97
N ASP A 340 -8.17 5.19 21.53
CA ASP A 340 -8.21 6.64 21.70
C ASP A 340 -7.52 7.32 20.52
N ILE A 341 -8.32 8.00 19.70
CA ILE A 341 -7.83 8.73 18.52
C ILE A 341 -7.00 9.96 18.90
N THR A 342 -6.83 10.30 20.17
CA THR A 342 -5.97 11.42 20.60
C THR A 342 -4.54 11.00 20.94
N VAL A 343 -4.13 9.78 20.59
CA VAL A 343 -2.84 9.18 20.96
C VAL A 343 -1.61 9.81 20.29
N SER A 344 -1.80 10.62 19.24
CA SER A 344 -0.72 11.23 18.43
C SER A 344 0.40 11.90 19.24
N PRO A 345 0.13 12.71 20.29
CA PRO A 345 1.18 13.35 21.07
C PRO A 345 2.15 12.34 21.72
N ILE A 346 1.64 11.19 22.18
CA ILE A 346 2.47 10.12 22.73
C ILE A 346 3.20 9.38 21.60
N VAL A 347 2.53 9.06 20.49
CA VAL A 347 3.19 8.42 19.32
C VAL A 347 4.36 9.26 18.83
N ALA A 348 4.20 10.58 18.79
CA ALA A 348 5.25 11.53 18.45
C ALA A 348 6.39 11.55 19.48
N LEU A 349 6.06 11.49 20.77
CA LEU A 349 7.04 11.43 21.86
C LEU A 349 7.92 10.18 21.74
N TRP A 350 7.37 9.02 21.38
CA TRP A 350 8.14 7.80 21.13
C TRP A 350 8.96 7.81 19.83
N GLY A 351 8.75 8.80 18.96
CA GLY A 351 9.51 8.98 17.72
C GLY A 351 9.05 8.12 16.53
N PHE A 352 7.87 7.49 16.61
CA PHE A 352 7.38 6.59 15.55
C PHE A 352 7.09 7.30 14.22
N PHE A 353 6.73 8.60 14.23
CA PHE A 353 6.53 9.36 12.99
C PHE A 353 7.80 9.69 12.21
N ARG A 354 8.98 9.57 12.85
CA ARG A 354 10.27 9.97 12.25
C ARG A 354 11.20 8.79 12.02
N GLU A 355 10.71 7.56 12.22
CA GLU A 355 11.50 6.32 12.15
C GLU A 355 12.77 6.35 13.01
N LYS A 356 12.76 7.19 14.06
CA LYS A 356 13.82 7.34 15.06
C LYS A 356 13.25 7.04 16.43
N GLY A 357 12.79 5.80 16.58
CA GLY A 357 12.22 5.30 17.83
C GLY A 357 13.20 5.44 18.98
N HIS A 358 12.69 5.85 20.15
CA HIS A 358 13.46 5.86 21.39
C HIS A 358 12.52 5.61 22.57
N VAL A 359 13.10 5.27 23.73
CA VAL A 359 12.35 5.13 24.97
C VAL A 359 12.37 6.48 25.70
N PRO A 360 11.24 7.22 25.75
CA PRO A 360 11.19 8.50 26.45
C PRO A 360 11.23 8.29 27.98
N PRO A 361 11.81 9.24 28.74
CA PRO A 361 11.76 9.20 30.20
C PRO A 361 10.32 9.25 30.74
N ASP A 362 10.06 8.56 31.85
CA ASP A 362 8.72 8.50 32.47
C ASP A 362 8.11 9.89 32.72
N LYS A 363 8.92 10.84 33.17
CA LYS A 363 8.51 12.24 33.42
C LYS A 363 8.04 12.96 32.16
N GLU A 364 8.53 12.59 30.98
CA GLU A 364 8.06 13.15 29.71
C GLU A 364 6.72 12.55 29.30
N ILE A 365 6.57 11.23 29.48
CA ILE A 365 5.28 10.55 29.26
C ILE A 365 4.21 11.15 30.16
N GLU A 366 4.47 11.31 31.47
CA GLU A 366 3.53 11.89 32.44
C GLU A 366 3.07 13.31 32.07
N LYS A 367 3.95 14.12 31.46
CA LYS A 367 3.61 15.49 31.01
C LYS A 367 2.69 15.51 29.80
N VAL A 368 2.84 14.54 28.90
CA VAL A 368 2.09 14.47 27.62
C VAL A 368 0.79 13.69 27.79
N LEU A 369 0.75 12.72 28.70
CA LEU A 369 -0.40 11.83 28.91
C LEU A 369 -1.76 12.56 29.08
N PRO A 370 -1.86 13.71 29.78
CA PRO A 370 -3.13 14.45 29.87
C PRO A 370 -3.69 14.96 28.53
N ALA A 371 -2.88 15.00 27.47
CA ALA A 371 -3.31 15.33 26.12
C ALA A 371 -4.02 14.17 25.41
N VAL A 372 -3.77 12.94 25.87
CA VAL A 372 -4.34 11.69 25.35
C VAL A 372 -5.54 11.28 26.19
N SER A 373 -6.72 11.69 25.74
CA SER A 373 -8.00 11.30 26.31
C SER A 373 -9.09 11.68 25.32
N TYR A 374 -9.90 10.72 24.88
CA TYR A 374 -11.03 10.93 23.97
C TYR A 374 -12.03 11.97 24.52
N LYS A 375 -12.10 12.13 25.86
CA LYS A 375 -12.89 13.16 26.55
C LYS A 375 -12.40 14.60 26.35
N ASN A 376 -11.21 14.77 25.77
CA ASN A 376 -10.69 16.07 25.33
C ASN A 376 -11.40 16.54 24.05
N ILE A 377 -12.04 15.65 23.30
CA ILE A 377 -12.83 15.96 22.12
C ILE A 377 -14.24 16.32 22.58
N VAL A 378 -14.68 17.55 22.29
CA VAL A 378 -16.05 18.00 22.54
C VAL A 378 -16.73 18.23 21.22
N ILE A 379 -17.79 17.47 20.96
CA ILE A 379 -18.64 17.62 19.78
C ILE A 379 -19.90 18.36 20.19
N ASN A 380 -20.09 19.57 19.66
CA ASN A 380 -21.31 20.35 19.86
C ASN A 380 -22.15 20.31 18.59
N LYS A 381 -23.27 19.59 18.63
CA LYS A 381 -24.26 19.54 17.55
C LYS A 381 -25.21 20.73 17.65
N SER A 382 -25.56 21.32 16.51
CA SER A 382 -26.61 22.34 16.45
C SER A 382 -27.96 21.66 16.18
N ASN A 383 -29.02 22.15 16.81
CA ASN A 383 -30.40 21.76 16.46
C ASN A 383 -30.86 22.41 15.14
N ASP A 384 -30.11 23.40 14.63
CA ASP A 384 -30.36 24.02 13.33
C ASP A 384 -29.60 23.23 12.24
N PRO A 385 -30.30 22.55 11.31
CA PRO A 385 -29.66 21.75 10.26
C PRO A 385 -28.81 22.58 9.29
N LYS A 386 -28.92 23.92 9.30
CA LYS A 386 -28.07 24.81 8.50
C LYS A 386 -26.74 25.12 9.17
N LYS A 387 -26.57 24.79 10.45
CA LYS A 387 -25.34 25.04 11.20
C LYS A 387 -24.54 23.75 11.34
N PRO A 388 -23.26 23.71 10.91
CA PRO A 388 -22.44 22.53 11.10
C PRO A 388 -22.22 22.28 12.60
N ALA A 389 -21.98 21.01 12.95
CA ALA A 389 -21.44 20.70 14.27
C ALA A 389 -20.09 21.41 14.46
N THR A 390 -19.68 21.59 15.70
CA THR A 390 -18.34 22.11 16.01
C THR A 390 -17.59 21.14 16.90
N ILE A 391 -16.30 20.98 16.63
CA ILE A 391 -15.39 20.18 17.45
C ILE A 391 -14.43 21.11 18.18
N PHE A 392 -14.33 20.95 19.49
CA PHE A 392 -13.36 21.65 20.32
C PHE A 392 -12.46 20.66 21.05
N LEU A 393 -11.14 20.83 20.91
CA LEU A 393 -10.15 20.04 21.65
C LEU A 393 -9.75 20.82 22.90
N LYS A 394 -10.13 20.33 24.09
CA LYS A 394 -9.95 21.03 25.37
C LYS A 394 -8.49 21.31 25.72
N ASN A 395 -7.62 20.34 25.48
CA ASN A 395 -6.19 20.45 25.79
C ASN A 395 -5.42 20.97 24.58
N THR A 396 -4.50 21.92 24.81
CA THR A 396 -3.70 22.59 23.76
C THR A 396 -2.73 21.66 23.04
N GLN A 397 -2.38 20.53 23.66
CA GLN A 397 -1.49 19.51 23.09
C GLN A 397 -2.25 18.34 22.46
N THR A 398 -3.57 18.25 22.61
CA THR A 398 -4.35 17.16 22.00
C THR A 398 -4.24 17.23 20.47
N GLN A 399 -3.94 16.08 19.87
CA GLN A 399 -3.93 15.89 18.43
C GLN A 399 -4.68 14.61 18.10
N ILE A 400 -5.64 14.70 17.19
CA ILE A 400 -6.38 13.55 16.67
C ILE A 400 -5.55 12.86 15.58
N ASP A 401 -5.53 11.54 15.63
CA ASP A 401 -4.99 10.60 14.65
C ASP A 401 -6.04 9.50 14.40
N LEU A 402 -6.40 9.32 13.14
CA LEU A 402 -7.41 8.37 12.69
C LEU A 402 -6.78 7.09 12.11
N GLY A 403 -5.49 6.83 12.34
CA GLY A 403 -4.77 5.70 11.75
C GLY A 403 -5.31 4.31 12.08
N ALA A 404 -6.02 4.18 13.20
CA ALA A 404 -6.62 2.93 13.71
C ALA A 404 -8.10 2.73 13.31
N ILE A 405 -8.66 3.60 12.45
CA ILE A 405 -10.06 3.50 12.00
C ILE A 405 -10.28 4.00 10.57
N GLY A 406 -9.41 4.89 10.09
CA GLY A 406 -9.58 5.59 8.83
C GLY A 406 -9.43 4.70 7.61
N LYS A 407 -8.64 3.62 7.68
CA LYS A 407 -8.51 2.68 6.54
C LYS A 407 -9.79 1.87 6.41
N GLY A 408 -10.29 1.34 7.53
CA GLY A 408 -11.59 0.68 7.58
C GLY A 408 -12.72 1.56 7.04
N TYR A 409 -12.76 2.82 7.45
CA TYR A 409 -13.75 3.80 6.96
C TYR A 409 -13.64 4.06 5.45
N ALA A 410 -12.41 4.17 4.92
CA ALA A 410 -12.19 4.35 3.49
C ALA A 410 -12.61 3.11 2.68
N VAL A 411 -12.40 1.91 3.21
CA VAL A 411 -12.87 0.65 2.61
C VAL A 411 -14.40 0.62 2.54
N ASP A 412 -15.10 1.05 3.60
CA ASP A 412 -16.56 1.13 3.59
C ASP A 412 -17.08 2.12 2.55
N LYS A 413 -16.42 3.28 2.38
CA LYS A 413 -16.79 4.27 1.36
C LYS A 413 -16.55 3.79 -0.06
N ALA A 414 -15.45 3.07 -0.31
CA ALA A 414 -15.23 2.40 -1.58
C ALA A 414 -16.30 1.33 -1.86
N LEU A 415 -16.69 0.55 -0.85
CA LEU A 415 -17.74 -0.45 -0.98
C LEU A 415 -19.11 0.15 -1.35
N GLU A 416 -19.46 1.30 -0.78
CA GLU A 416 -20.69 2.03 -1.15
C GLU A 416 -20.70 2.37 -2.66
N ILE A 417 -19.56 2.74 -3.23
CA ILE A 417 -19.41 3.03 -4.67
C ILE A 417 -19.59 1.74 -5.48
N ILE A 418 -18.86 0.68 -5.15
CA ILE A 418 -18.98 -0.61 -5.84
C ILE A 418 -20.45 -1.08 -5.89
N ARG A 419 -21.18 -0.97 -4.78
CA ARG A 419 -22.60 -1.32 -4.70
C ARG A 419 -23.49 -0.42 -5.56
N LYS A 420 -23.21 0.88 -5.65
CA LYS A 420 -23.95 1.82 -6.53
C LYS A 420 -23.83 1.46 -8.01
N TYR A 421 -22.71 0.86 -8.41
CA TYR A 421 -22.51 0.32 -9.75
C TYR A 421 -23.20 -1.03 -10.00
N GLY A 422 -23.91 -1.59 -9.02
CA GLY A 422 -24.59 -2.89 -9.15
C GLY A 422 -23.65 -4.09 -9.12
N ILE A 423 -22.40 -3.89 -8.70
CA ILE A 423 -21.38 -4.93 -8.66
C ILE A 423 -21.57 -5.75 -7.38
N ASN A 424 -21.60 -7.08 -7.53
CA ASN A 424 -21.89 -8.01 -6.44
C ASN A 424 -20.71 -8.93 -6.08
N ASN A 425 -19.60 -8.90 -6.82
CA ASN A 425 -18.43 -9.75 -6.57
C ASN A 425 -17.15 -8.91 -6.67
N GLY A 426 -16.47 -8.70 -5.55
CA GLY A 426 -15.24 -7.92 -5.51
C GLY A 426 -14.52 -7.99 -4.18
N CYS A 427 -13.31 -7.46 -4.15
CA CYS A 427 -12.46 -7.36 -2.98
C CYS A 427 -11.82 -5.97 -2.95
N ILE A 428 -11.86 -5.33 -1.79
CA ILE A 428 -11.15 -4.08 -1.51
C ILE A 428 -10.11 -4.41 -0.45
N ASN A 429 -8.84 -4.09 -0.71
CA ASN A 429 -7.75 -4.27 0.26
C ASN A 429 -6.98 -2.96 0.40
N LEU A 430 -7.05 -2.33 1.57
CA LEU A 430 -6.29 -1.13 1.91
C LEU A 430 -5.32 -1.45 3.05
N GLY A 431 -4.10 -1.83 2.70
CA GLY A 431 -3.04 -2.16 3.66
C GLY A 431 -3.46 -3.19 4.70
N GLY A 432 -4.10 -4.28 4.27
CA GLY A 432 -4.55 -5.36 5.14
C GLY A 432 -5.93 -5.13 5.79
N ASN A 433 -6.55 -3.98 5.57
CA ASN A 433 -7.99 -3.79 5.82
C ASN A 433 -8.75 -4.24 4.58
N ILE A 434 -9.40 -5.39 4.70
CA ILE A 434 -9.99 -6.10 3.57
C ILE A 434 -11.51 -6.15 3.72
N TYR A 435 -12.24 -5.88 2.66
CA TYR A 435 -13.65 -6.22 2.53
C TYR A 435 -13.85 -7.11 1.32
N VAL A 436 -14.59 -8.20 1.49
CA VAL A 436 -14.97 -9.09 0.39
C VAL A 436 -16.48 -9.05 0.14
N LEU A 437 -16.85 -8.76 -1.10
CA LEU A 437 -18.23 -8.75 -1.59
C LEU A 437 -18.48 -9.98 -2.46
N GLY A 438 -19.58 -10.69 -2.21
CA GLY A 438 -19.92 -11.91 -2.91
C GLY A 438 -18.82 -12.97 -2.82
N THR A 439 -18.61 -13.72 -3.90
CA THR A 439 -17.59 -14.77 -3.96
C THR A 439 -16.91 -14.78 -5.33
N PRO A 440 -15.66 -15.27 -5.44
CA PRO A 440 -15.05 -15.50 -6.74
C PRO A 440 -15.87 -16.50 -7.57
N PRO A 441 -15.89 -16.39 -8.91
CA PRO A 441 -16.62 -17.32 -9.77
C PRO A 441 -16.25 -18.79 -9.50
N GLY A 442 -17.27 -19.63 -9.32
CA GLY A 442 -17.08 -21.06 -9.03
C GLY A 442 -16.50 -21.38 -7.65
N LYS A 443 -16.44 -20.39 -6.73
CA LYS A 443 -16.00 -20.56 -5.34
C LYS A 443 -17.13 -20.17 -4.37
N ASN A 444 -17.08 -20.74 -3.16
CA ASN A 444 -18.08 -20.47 -2.11
C ASN A 444 -17.66 -19.34 -1.16
N ALA A 445 -16.39 -18.95 -1.17
CA ALA A 445 -15.82 -17.91 -0.31
C ALA A 445 -14.54 -17.34 -0.92
N TRP A 446 -14.15 -16.16 -0.46
CA TRP A 446 -12.81 -15.61 -0.64
C TRP A 446 -11.86 -16.22 0.40
N LYS A 447 -10.63 -16.57 -0.03
CA LYS A 447 -9.58 -17.05 0.88
C LYS A 447 -8.66 -15.89 1.25
N ILE A 448 -8.68 -15.47 2.50
CA ILE A 448 -7.87 -14.35 3.02
C ILE A 448 -6.81 -14.89 3.98
N GLY A 449 -5.54 -14.79 3.62
CA GLY A 449 -4.44 -15.29 4.44
C GLY A 449 -4.30 -14.54 5.77
N VAL A 450 -3.96 -15.28 6.83
CA VAL A 450 -3.66 -14.73 8.16
C VAL A 450 -2.17 -14.93 8.43
N GLN A 451 -1.41 -13.83 8.45
CA GLN A 451 0.04 -13.85 8.57
C GLN A 451 0.52 -14.35 9.94
N HIS A 452 1.61 -15.11 9.97
CA HIS A 452 2.27 -15.51 11.21
C HIS A 452 2.97 -14.29 11.87
N PRO A 453 2.72 -13.99 13.16
CA PRO A 453 3.13 -12.73 13.81
C PRO A 453 4.65 -12.58 14.01
N ARG A 454 5.41 -13.66 13.80
CA ARG A 454 6.87 -13.68 13.96
C ARG A 454 7.61 -14.17 12.71
N ASN A 455 6.89 -14.60 11.69
CA ASN A 455 7.48 -15.09 10.45
C ASN A 455 6.69 -14.51 9.28
N ALA A 456 7.24 -13.48 8.64
CA ALA A 456 6.56 -12.79 7.55
C ALA A 456 6.33 -13.67 6.31
N ASN A 457 6.96 -14.84 6.22
CA ASN A 457 6.84 -15.76 5.09
C ASN A 457 5.86 -16.91 5.36
N GLU A 458 5.33 -17.01 6.57
CA GLU A 458 4.35 -18.02 6.94
C GLU A 458 2.99 -17.37 7.16
N ILE A 459 1.96 -18.11 6.77
CA ILE A 459 0.59 -17.84 7.20
C ILE A 459 0.23 -18.89 8.24
N LEU A 460 -0.49 -18.46 9.28
CA LEU A 460 -1.10 -19.38 10.24
C LEU A 460 -2.17 -20.24 9.55
N GLY A 461 -2.81 -19.68 8.52
CA GLY A 461 -3.92 -20.27 7.79
C GLY A 461 -4.60 -19.21 6.93
N TYR A 462 -5.82 -19.49 6.50
CA TYR A 462 -6.65 -18.55 5.77
C TYR A 462 -8.10 -18.54 6.29
N LEU A 463 -8.75 -17.41 6.13
CA LEU A 463 -10.17 -17.21 6.40
C LEU A 463 -10.97 -17.43 5.12
N GLU A 464 -12.08 -18.16 5.22
CA GLU A 464 -13.10 -18.25 4.17
C GLU A 464 -14.21 -17.24 4.43
N LEU A 465 -14.19 -16.12 3.70
CA LEU A 465 -15.07 -14.97 3.94
C LEU A 465 -16.02 -14.69 2.77
N LYS A 466 -17.20 -14.15 3.09
CA LYS A 466 -18.20 -13.68 2.12
C LYS A 466 -19.03 -12.54 2.71
N ASN A 467 -19.06 -11.38 2.06
CA ASN A 467 -19.80 -10.18 2.50
C ASN A 467 -19.37 -9.67 3.89
N GLU A 468 -18.08 -9.82 4.21
CA GLU A 468 -17.51 -9.48 5.51
C GLU A 468 -16.19 -8.73 5.32
N ALA A 469 -15.78 -8.03 6.36
CA ALA A 469 -14.49 -7.38 6.46
C ALA A 469 -13.54 -8.18 7.34
N THR A 470 -12.25 -7.99 7.15
CA THR A 470 -11.20 -8.43 8.07
C THR A 470 -10.05 -7.43 8.13
N ALA A 471 -9.48 -7.24 9.31
CA ALA A 471 -8.28 -6.44 9.51
C ALA A 471 -7.39 -7.03 10.60
N THR A 472 -6.09 -6.79 10.50
CA THR A 472 -5.11 -7.26 11.46
C THR A 472 -4.32 -6.09 12.04
N SER A 473 -4.22 -6.04 13.37
CA SER A 473 -3.29 -5.17 14.09
C SER A 473 -2.12 -6.00 14.62
N GLY A 474 -0.88 -5.60 14.35
CA GLY A 474 0.32 -6.36 14.71
C GLY A 474 1.45 -5.50 15.28
N ASP A 475 2.26 -6.06 16.18
CA ASP A 475 3.45 -5.39 16.71
C ASP A 475 4.65 -5.39 15.73
N TYR A 476 4.52 -6.06 14.59
CA TYR A 476 5.57 -6.30 13.61
C TYR A 476 5.52 -5.37 12.39
N GLU A 477 4.47 -4.58 12.21
CA GLU A 477 4.35 -3.68 11.05
C GLU A 477 5.25 -2.44 11.18
N ARG A 478 5.22 -1.78 12.35
CA ARG A 478 6.09 -0.64 12.68
C ARG A 478 6.57 -0.77 14.13
N PHE A 479 7.86 -0.97 14.30
CA PHE A 479 8.51 -1.13 15.60
C PHE A 479 9.97 -0.66 15.58
N PHE A 480 10.54 -0.51 16.77
CA PHE A 480 11.99 -0.45 16.97
C PHE A 480 12.40 -1.40 18.10
N GLU A 481 13.69 -1.72 18.16
CA GLU A 481 14.25 -2.54 19.23
C GLU A 481 15.20 -1.71 20.09
N TYR A 482 15.07 -1.85 21.41
CA TYR A 482 15.94 -1.19 22.38
C TYR A 482 16.18 -2.13 23.57
N ASN A 483 17.46 -2.37 23.89
CA ASN A 483 17.89 -3.32 24.92
C ASN A 483 17.25 -4.72 24.78
N GLY A 484 17.18 -5.24 23.55
CA GLY A 484 16.61 -6.57 23.27
C GLY A 484 15.09 -6.66 23.41
N LYS A 485 14.41 -5.53 23.65
CA LYS A 485 12.94 -5.46 23.72
C LYS A 485 12.39 -4.71 22.51
N ARG A 486 11.33 -5.26 21.91
CA ARG A 486 10.55 -4.64 20.83
C ARG A 486 9.55 -3.64 21.38
N TYR A 487 9.44 -2.50 20.71
CA TYR A 487 8.46 -1.45 20.96
C TYR A 487 7.71 -1.16 19.66
N SER A 488 6.43 -1.54 19.61
CA SER A 488 5.58 -1.26 18.44
C SER A 488 4.92 0.11 18.53
N HIS A 489 4.45 0.59 17.39
CA HIS A 489 3.72 1.86 17.27
C HIS A 489 2.34 1.86 17.96
N ILE A 490 1.82 0.69 18.37
CA ILE A 490 0.52 0.58 19.05
C ILE A 490 0.70 0.90 20.53
N ILE A 491 0.26 2.10 20.92
CA ILE A 491 0.38 2.64 22.28
C ILE A 491 -0.86 2.28 23.11
N ASN A 492 -0.66 1.90 24.36
CA ASN A 492 -1.72 1.89 25.36
C ASN A 492 -1.97 3.33 25.85
N PRO A 493 -3.15 3.94 25.56
CA PRO A 493 -3.42 5.34 25.90
C PRO A 493 -3.40 5.63 27.41
N GLN A 494 -3.66 4.64 28.25
CA GLN A 494 -3.71 4.80 29.71
C GLN A 494 -2.32 4.89 30.33
N THR A 495 -1.32 4.23 29.73
CA THR A 495 0.05 4.19 30.24
C THR A 495 1.01 5.05 29.43
N GLY A 496 0.61 5.46 28.22
CA GLY A 496 1.47 6.16 27.27
C GLY A 496 2.64 5.32 26.77
N ARG A 497 2.57 3.99 26.87
CA ARG A 497 3.63 3.04 26.48
C ARG A 497 3.14 2.08 25.39
N PRO A 498 4.04 1.61 24.50
CA PRO A 498 3.74 0.50 23.60
C PRO A 498 3.17 -0.71 24.34
N VAL A 499 2.16 -1.33 23.74
CA VAL A 499 1.59 -2.59 24.23
C VAL A 499 2.65 -3.68 24.21
N SER A 500 2.67 -4.54 25.22
CA SER A 500 3.59 -5.67 25.33
C SER A 500 2.83 -6.98 25.50
N GLY A 501 3.32 -8.06 24.90
CA GLY A 501 2.78 -9.41 25.05
C GLY A 501 1.71 -9.78 24.02
N THR A 502 1.00 -8.83 23.42
CA THR A 502 0.16 -9.11 22.24
C THR A 502 1.00 -8.99 20.96
N LEU A 503 0.91 -9.99 20.07
CA LEU A 503 1.70 -10.04 18.83
C LEU A 503 0.88 -9.67 17.59
N ALA A 504 -0.32 -10.23 17.50
CA ALA A 504 -1.28 -9.93 16.43
C ALA A 504 -2.72 -10.06 16.92
N THR A 505 -3.62 -9.33 16.29
CA THR A 505 -5.06 -9.50 16.46
C THR A 505 -5.73 -9.35 15.10
N THR A 506 -6.43 -10.38 14.66
CA THR A 506 -7.22 -10.38 13.43
C THR A 506 -8.70 -10.40 13.79
N ILE A 507 -9.47 -9.46 13.27
CA ILE A 507 -10.91 -9.35 13.51
C ILE A 507 -11.65 -9.57 12.20
N VAL A 508 -12.76 -10.32 12.24
CA VAL A 508 -13.75 -10.43 11.17
C VAL A 508 -15.05 -9.79 11.67
N ALA A 509 -15.63 -8.87 10.89
CA ALA A 509 -16.88 -8.21 11.23
C ALA A 509 -17.61 -7.70 9.96
N PRO A 510 -18.85 -7.20 10.06
CA PRO A 510 -19.61 -6.79 8.88
C PRO A 510 -19.05 -5.58 8.11
N THR A 511 -18.27 -4.69 8.74
CA THR A 511 -17.75 -3.47 8.10
C THR A 511 -16.24 -3.29 8.28
N GLY A 512 -15.61 -2.57 7.34
CA GLY A 512 -14.21 -2.18 7.41
C GLY A 512 -13.91 -1.36 8.67
N THR A 513 -14.80 -0.41 9.00
CA THR A 513 -14.62 0.44 10.18
C THR A 513 -14.62 -0.33 11.49
N GLU A 514 -15.50 -1.34 11.61
CA GLU A 514 -15.53 -2.23 12.78
C GLU A 514 -14.22 -3.00 12.93
N VAL A 515 -13.72 -3.63 11.87
CA VAL A 515 -12.50 -4.45 11.97
C VAL A 515 -11.24 -3.64 12.25
N ASP A 516 -11.09 -2.44 11.68
CA ASP A 516 -9.91 -1.58 11.91
C ASP A 516 -9.87 -1.16 13.40
N ALA A 517 -10.99 -0.65 13.92
CA ALA A 517 -11.10 -0.20 15.31
C ALA A 517 -10.98 -1.36 16.32
N LEU A 518 -11.75 -2.44 16.12
CA LEU A 518 -11.77 -3.58 17.04
C LEU A 518 -10.42 -4.31 17.07
N SER A 519 -9.70 -4.38 15.94
CA SER A 519 -8.38 -5.03 15.92
C SER A 519 -7.41 -4.31 16.85
N THR A 520 -7.43 -2.97 16.86
CA THR A 520 -6.62 -2.16 17.78
C THR A 520 -7.12 -2.29 19.22
N ILE A 521 -8.43 -2.26 19.46
CA ILE A 521 -9.02 -2.38 20.81
C ILE A 521 -8.57 -3.68 21.48
N VAL A 522 -8.79 -4.81 20.80
CA VAL A 522 -8.46 -6.14 21.33
C VAL A 522 -6.96 -6.31 21.48
N PHE A 523 -6.18 -5.74 20.56
CA PHE A 523 -4.72 -5.75 20.65
C PHE A 523 -4.23 -5.09 21.95
N VAL A 524 -4.76 -3.89 22.26
CA VAL A 524 -4.40 -3.12 23.47
C VAL A 524 -4.93 -3.76 24.76
N LEU A 525 -6.15 -4.33 24.73
CA LEU A 525 -6.74 -5.02 25.88
C LEU A 525 -6.05 -6.36 26.20
N GLY A 526 -5.45 -7.00 25.20
CA GLY A 526 -4.84 -8.32 25.29
C GLY A 526 -5.86 -9.46 25.37
N HIS A 527 -5.38 -10.71 25.32
CA HIS A 527 -6.24 -11.89 25.11
C HIS A 527 -7.41 -12.02 26.09
N LYS A 528 -7.23 -11.79 27.40
CA LYS A 528 -8.34 -11.99 28.37
C LYS A 528 -9.48 -11.00 28.16
N LYS A 529 -9.18 -9.70 28.27
CA LYS A 529 -10.20 -8.64 28.20
C LYS A 529 -10.67 -8.41 26.78
N GLY A 530 -9.78 -8.53 25.79
CA GLY A 530 -10.11 -8.39 24.38
C GLY A 530 -11.09 -9.46 23.91
N MET A 531 -10.83 -10.74 24.22
CA MET A 531 -11.73 -11.83 23.84
C MET A 531 -13.05 -11.80 24.63
N GLU A 532 -13.05 -11.33 25.88
CA GLU A 532 -14.29 -11.09 26.63
C GLU A 532 -15.15 -9.99 25.98
N LEU A 533 -14.51 -8.92 25.48
CA LEU A 533 -15.21 -7.84 24.77
C LEU A 533 -15.80 -8.34 23.46
N ILE A 534 -15.02 -9.02 22.61
CA ILE A 534 -15.48 -9.49 21.29
C ILE A 534 -16.68 -10.42 21.42
N ARG A 535 -16.68 -11.34 22.39
CA ARG A 535 -17.83 -12.25 22.61
C ARG A 535 -19.15 -11.54 22.92
N LYS A 536 -19.13 -10.24 23.27
CA LYS A 536 -20.32 -9.42 23.53
C LYS A 536 -20.77 -8.61 22.31
N ILE A 537 -19.96 -8.56 21.25
CA ILE A 537 -20.24 -7.80 20.03
C ILE A 537 -20.84 -8.74 18.99
N PRO A 538 -22.11 -8.56 18.59
CA PRO A 538 -22.74 -9.40 17.59
C PRO A 538 -21.98 -9.37 16.26
N ASN A 539 -21.84 -10.53 15.63
CA ASN A 539 -21.19 -10.71 14.32
C ASN A 539 -19.71 -10.29 14.27
N ALA A 540 -19.05 -10.09 15.42
CA ALA A 540 -17.61 -9.88 15.49
C ALA A 540 -16.90 -11.14 15.96
N ASP A 541 -15.91 -11.56 15.19
CA ASP A 541 -15.07 -12.72 15.46
C ASP A 541 -13.61 -12.29 15.55
N ALA A 542 -12.81 -13.00 16.36
CA ALA A 542 -11.43 -12.61 16.60
C ALA A 542 -10.50 -13.82 16.73
N MET A 543 -9.28 -13.61 16.26
CA MET A 543 -8.09 -14.38 16.66
C MET A 543 -7.07 -13.42 17.27
N ILE A 544 -6.49 -13.82 18.39
CA ILE A 544 -5.38 -13.09 19.03
C ILE A 544 -4.20 -14.03 19.21
N ALA A 545 -3.03 -13.60 18.71
CA ALA A 545 -1.76 -14.24 18.99
C ALA A 545 -1.00 -13.43 20.04
N TYR A 546 -0.57 -14.08 21.11
CA TYR A 546 0.09 -13.44 22.25
C TYR A 546 1.23 -14.31 22.80
N GLU A 547 2.14 -13.68 23.54
CA GLU A 547 3.27 -14.34 24.19
C GLU A 547 2.90 -14.72 25.63
N GLU A 548 3.10 -15.99 25.99
CA GLU A 548 2.96 -16.47 27.36
C GLU A 548 4.17 -16.11 28.22
N LYS A 549 4.08 -16.32 29.54
CA LYS A 549 5.18 -15.98 30.47
C LYS A 549 6.48 -16.74 30.20
N ASP A 550 6.41 -17.89 29.54
CA ASP A 550 7.56 -18.72 29.17
C ASP A 550 8.12 -18.37 27.77
N GLY A 551 7.58 -17.34 27.11
CA GLY A 551 8.01 -16.88 25.79
C GLY A 551 7.38 -17.62 24.62
N LYS A 552 6.48 -18.59 24.86
CA LYS A 552 5.77 -19.29 23.79
C LYS A 552 4.66 -18.43 23.20
N ILE A 553 4.44 -18.60 21.90
CA ILE A 553 3.30 -18.00 21.21
C ILE A 553 2.08 -18.88 21.45
N ALA A 554 1.02 -18.28 21.99
CA ALA A 554 -0.30 -18.88 22.11
C ALA A 554 -1.30 -18.13 21.21
N ILE A 555 -2.33 -18.84 20.78
CA ILE A 555 -3.41 -18.30 19.95
C ILE A 555 -4.74 -18.61 20.64
N ASP A 556 -5.60 -17.60 20.77
CA ASP A 556 -6.99 -17.75 21.19
C ASP A 556 -7.91 -17.25 20.07
N MET A 557 -9.06 -17.92 19.88
CA MET A 557 -10.02 -17.66 18.81
C MET A 557 -11.45 -17.69 19.36
N THR A 558 -12.33 -16.84 18.83
CA THR A 558 -13.79 -17.02 19.02
C THR A 558 -14.26 -18.24 18.23
N GLU A 559 -15.38 -18.83 18.64
CA GLU A 559 -15.94 -19.99 17.92
C GLU A 559 -16.27 -19.65 16.47
N GLY A 560 -16.87 -18.48 16.19
CA GLY A 560 -17.14 -18.05 14.82
C GLY A 560 -15.88 -17.78 14.00
N PHE A 561 -14.76 -17.40 14.63
CA PHE A 561 -13.47 -17.31 13.93
C PHE A 561 -12.96 -18.70 13.53
N LYS A 562 -13.04 -19.68 14.43
CA LYS A 562 -12.63 -21.08 14.15
C LYS A 562 -13.42 -21.68 13.00
N ASP A 563 -14.72 -21.39 12.91
CA ASP A 563 -15.57 -21.88 11.82
C ASP A 563 -15.10 -21.37 10.45
N LYS A 564 -14.60 -20.13 10.40
CA LYS A 564 -14.12 -19.46 9.19
C LYS A 564 -12.66 -19.75 8.86
N PHE A 565 -11.87 -20.17 9.84
CA PHE A 565 -10.42 -20.35 9.71
C PHE A 565 -10.05 -21.77 9.27
N LYS A 566 -9.09 -21.87 8.34
CA LYS A 566 -8.51 -23.12 7.85
C LYS A 566 -7.00 -23.06 7.96
N GLU A 567 -6.40 -24.07 8.59
CA GLU A 567 -4.95 -24.22 8.65
C GLU A 567 -4.40 -24.58 7.27
N THR A 568 -3.18 -24.14 6.96
CA THR A 568 -2.52 -24.42 5.67
C THR A 568 -2.09 -25.87 5.46
N ASN A 569 -2.20 -26.72 6.49
CA ASN A 569 -1.79 -28.12 6.46
C ASN A 569 -2.94 -29.10 6.11
N GLU A 570 -4.14 -28.58 5.80
CA GLU A 570 -5.28 -29.30 5.21
C GLU A 570 -5.51 -28.87 3.76
#